data_AF-A0A536TN70-F1
#
_entry.id   AF-A0A536TN70-F1
#
_cell.length_a   1.000
_cell.length_b   1.000
_cell.length_c   1.000
_cell.angle_alpha   90.00
_cell.angle_beta   90.00
_cell.angle_gamma   90.00
#
_symmetry.space_group_name_H-M   'P 1'
#
loop_
_entity.id
_entity.type
_entity.pdbx_description
1 polymer ?
#
loop_
_entity_poly.entity_id
_entity_poly.type
_entity_poly.pdbx_seq_one_letter_code
_entity_poly.pdbx_strand_id
1 'polypeptide(L)'
;MTKTTGEPAAPRAASAAPAPLKDGALLLGTIALSLATFMNVLDTSIANVSIPAMAGDLGVSPDQGTWVITSFGVANAISLPLTGWLTQRYGQVRLFTASVVLFVLASFLCGLAPSLGWLIVFRVLQGAVAGPMIPLSQSLLLSSYPKEKAGTALAMWAITALVAPVVGPLLGGWITDNISWPWIF
;
A
#
# COMPACT_ATOMS: atom_id res chain seq x y z
N MET A 1 8.87 72.13 9.96
CA MET A 1 7.80 71.39 9.26
C MET A 1 8.47 70.39 8.32
N THR A 2 8.36 69.08 8.58
CA THR A 2 8.02 68.03 7.60
C THR A 2 8.13 66.65 8.29
N LYS A 3 6.97 66.07 8.59
CA LYS A 3 6.78 64.66 8.93
C LYS A 3 7.22 63.79 7.73
N THR A 4 8.09 62.82 7.95
CA THR A 4 8.16 61.62 7.09
C THR A 4 7.54 60.47 7.86
N THR A 5 6.23 60.31 7.65
CA THR A 5 5.44 59.13 8.02
C THR A 5 6.00 57.92 7.28
N GLY A 6 6.51 56.93 8.02
CA GLY A 6 6.83 55.61 7.48
C GLY A 6 5.54 54.87 7.16
N GLU A 7 5.33 54.53 5.90
CA GLU A 7 4.27 53.62 5.45
C GLU A 7 4.55 52.20 5.99
N PRO A 8 3.58 51.50 6.59
CA PRO A 8 3.73 50.09 6.91
C PRO A 8 3.69 49.27 5.62
N ALA A 9 4.71 48.45 5.39
CA ALA A 9 4.75 47.51 4.28
C ALA A 9 3.54 46.57 4.30
N ALA A 10 2.80 46.53 3.19
CA ALA A 10 1.65 45.66 3.02
C ALA A 10 2.01 44.18 3.23
N PRO A 11 1.15 43.38 3.90
CA PRO A 11 1.38 41.95 4.04
C PRO A 11 1.40 41.29 2.65
N ARG A 12 2.49 40.59 2.33
CA ARG A 12 2.55 39.68 1.16
C ARG A 12 1.38 38.73 1.24
N ALA A 13 0.48 38.80 0.25
CA ALA A 13 -0.65 37.90 0.10
C ALA A 13 -0.15 36.45 0.21
N ALA A 14 -0.64 35.74 1.22
CA ALA A 14 -0.40 34.32 1.38
C ALA A 14 -0.89 33.62 0.11
N SER A 15 0.01 32.84 -0.51
CA SER A 15 -0.31 31.98 -1.64
C SER A 15 -1.52 31.12 -1.26
N ALA A 16 -2.65 31.35 -1.92
CA ALA A 16 -3.89 30.65 -1.68
C ALA A 16 -3.67 29.14 -1.76
N ALA A 17 -4.00 28.42 -0.69
CA ALA A 17 -4.01 26.97 -0.70
C ALA A 17 -4.95 26.48 -1.81
N PRO A 18 -4.63 25.38 -2.52
CA PRO A 18 -5.50 24.84 -3.56
C PRO A 18 -6.88 24.53 -2.97
N ALA A 19 -7.94 24.82 -3.71
CA ALA A 19 -9.31 24.60 -3.26
C ALA A 19 -9.54 23.12 -2.85
N PRO A 20 -10.26 22.85 -1.75
CA PRO A 20 -10.56 21.48 -1.34
C PRO A 20 -11.30 20.76 -2.47
N LEU A 21 -10.80 19.56 -2.83
CA LEU A 21 -11.43 18.70 -3.83
C LEU A 21 -12.89 18.44 -3.42
N LYS A 22 -13.82 18.49 -4.37
CA LYS A 22 -15.26 18.27 -4.12
C LYS A 22 -15.52 16.87 -3.55
N ASP A 23 -16.47 16.77 -2.63
CA ASP A 23 -16.73 15.62 -1.73
C ASP A 23 -16.69 14.22 -2.41
N GLY A 24 -17.17 14.09 -3.65
CA GLY A 24 -17.18 12.82 -4.38
C GLY A 24 -15.80 12.31 -4.82
N ALA A 25 -14.89 13.20 -5.24
CA ALA A 25 -13.54 12.82 -5.63
C ALA A 25 -12.66 12.49 -4.41
N LEU A 26 -12.91 13.16 -3.28
CA LEU A 26 -12.29 12.84 -2.00
C LEU A 26 -12.70 11.45 -1.50
N LEU A 27 -14.01 11.14 -1.56
CA LEU A 27 -14.51 9.83 -1.17
C LEU A 27 -13.92 8.71 -2.04
N LEU A 28 -13.87 8.89 -3.36
CA LEU A 28 -13.25 7.92 -4.28
C LEU A 28 -11.76 7.76 -4.01
N GLY A 29 -11.04 8.84 -3.74
CA GLY A 29 -9.63 8.79 -3.33
C GLY A 29 -9.45 7.97 -2.06
N THR A 30 -10.20 8.28 -1.00
CA THR A 30 -10.16 7.54 0.26
C THR A 30 -10.47 6.05 0.08
N ILE A 31 -11.50 5.71 -0.69
CA ILE A 31 -11.83 4.31 -0.97
C ILE A 31 -10.69 3.61 -1.71
N ALA A 32 -10.12 4.24 -2.74
CA ALA A 32 -9.01 3.67 -3.50
C ALA A 32 -7.76 3.45 -2.64
N LEU A 33 -7.40 4.43 -1.81
CA LEU A 33 -6.26 4.38 -0.89
C LEU A 33 -6.45 3.29 0.19
N SER A 34 -7.64 3.24 0.80
CA SER A 34 -8.00 2.23 1.78
C SER A 34 -8.04 0.83 1.17
N LEU A 35 -8.57 0.67 -0.05
CA LEU A 35 -8.64 -0.63 -0.73
C LEU A 35 -7.25 -1.13 -1.13
N ALA A 36 -6.37 -0.25 -1.61
CA ALA A 36 -4.99 -0.64 -1.92
C ALA A 36 -4.24 -1.12 -0.66
N THR A 37 -4.49 -0.45 0.47
CA THR A 37 -3.92 -0.86 1.77
C THR A 37 -4.51 -2.18 2.24
N PHE A 38 -5.83 -2.33 2.16
CA PHE A 38 -6.54 -3.58 2.46
C PHE A 38 -5.93 -4.74 1.68
N MET A 39 -5.78 -4.56 0.37
CA MET A 39 -5.28 -5.59 -0.53
C MET A 39 -3.84 -5.99 -0.19
N ASN A 40 -2.99 -5.01 0.15
CA ASN A 40 -1.61 -5.29 0.56
C ASN A 40 -1.54 -6.12 1.86
N VAL A 41 -2.34 -5.77 2.86
CA VAL A 41 -2.40 -6.50 4.14
C VAL A 41 -3.04 -7.88 3.95
N LEU A 42 -4.08 -7.96 3.12
CA LEU A 42 -4.79 -9.19 2.80
C LEU A 42 -3.85 -10.19 2.11
N ASP A 43 -3.07 -9.75 1.12
CA ASP A 43 -2.11 -10.61 0.40
C ASP A 43 -1.14 -11.29 1.36
N THR A 44 -0.53 -10.54 2.27
CA THR A 44 0.39 -11.12 3.26
C THR A 44 -0.35 -12.08 4.19
N SER A 45 -1.58 -11.75 4.60
CA SER A 45 -2.36 -12.57 5.52
C SER A 45 -2.81 -13.90 4.90
N ILE A 46 -3.34 -13.87 3.68
CA ILE A 46 -3.79 -15.08 2.97
C ILE A 46 -2.58 -16.00 2.68
N ALA A 47 -1.47 -15.43 2.25
CA ALA A 47 -0.27 -16.18 1.93
C ALA A 47 0.28 -16.96 3.15
N ASN A 48 0.23 -16.36 4.34
CA ASN A 48 0.66 -17.02 5.58
C ASN A 48 -0.13 -18.30 5.86
N VAL A 49 -1.45 -18.30 5.64
CA VAL A 49 -2.31 -19.47 5.87
C VAL A 49 -2.09 -20.56 4.81
N SER A 50 -1.65 -20.16 3.62
CA SER A 50 -1.52 -21.04 2.46
C SER A 50 -0.13 -21.71 2.35
N ILE A 51 0.81 -21.39 3.26
CA ILE A 51 2.19 -21.95 3.24
C ILE A 51 2.20 -23.48 3.18
N PRO A 52 1.43 -24.22 3.99
CA PRO A 52 1.48 -25.68 3.96
C PRO A 52 1.05 -26.25 2.60
N ALA A 53 0.02 -25.66 1.97
CA ALA A 53 -0.44 -26.07 0.65
C ALA A 53 0.55 -25.73 -0.46
N MET A 54 1.12 -24.51 -0.43
CA MET A 54 2.21 -24.10 -1.34
C MET A 54 3.40 -25.06 -1.24
N ALA A 55 3.79 -25.44 -0.02
CA ALA A 55 4.91 -26.34 0.21
C ALA A 55 4.62 -27.75 -0.31
N GLY A 56 3.41 -28.26 -0.09
CA GLY A 56 2.95 -29.55 -0.61
C GLY A 56 2.98 -29.61 -2.13
N ASP A 57 2.39 -28.63 -2.80
CA ASP A 57 2.30 -28.60 -4.27
C ASP A 57 3.66 -28.39 -4.95
N LEU A 58 4.55 -27.61 -4.33
CA LEU A 58 5.89 -27.35 -4.86
C LEU A 58 6.93 -28.40 -4.45
N GLY A 59 6.55 -29.40 -3.64
CA GLY A 59 7.44 -30.47 -3.19
C GLY A 59 8.58 -30.00 -2.30
N VAL A 60 8.35 -28.97 -1.48
CA VAL A 60 9.34 -28.35 -0.58
C VAL A 60 8.90 -28.46 0.88
N SER A 61 9.81 -28.25 1.84
CA SER A 61 9.40 -28.23 3.24
C SER A 61 8.62 -26.95 3.59
N PRO A 62 7.71 -26.99 4.60
CA PRO A 62 7.04 -25.78 5.08
C PRO A 62 8.03 -24.69 5.52
N ASP A 63 9.15 -25.08 6.12
CA ASP A 63 10.24 -24.17 6.48
C ASP A 63 10.79 -23.43 5.25
N GLN A 64 10.98 -24.13 4.13
CA GLN A 64 11.34 -23.48 2.86
C GLN A 64 10.23 -22.57 2.35
N GLY A 65 8.95 -22.96 2.50
CA GLY A 65 7.80 -22.12 2.17
C GLY A 65 7.72 -20.80 2.93
N THR A 66 8.23 -20.73 4.18
CA THR A 66 8.24 -19.47 4.95
C THR A 66 9.04 -18.35 4.29
N TRP A 67 10.03 -18.69 3.44
CA TRP A 67 10.80 -17.71 2.68
C TRP A 67 9.95 -16.89 1.71
N VAL A 68 8.78 -17.38 1.30
CA VAL A 68 7.80 -16.63 0.49
C VAL A 68 7.37 -15.36 1.22
N ILE A 69 7.12 -15.45 2.53
CA ILE A 69 6.68 -14.31 3.36
C ILE A 69 7.88 -13.47 3.80
N THR A 70 8.97 -14.12 4.22
CA THR A 70 10.17 -13.40 4.67
C THR A 70 10.79 -12.55 3.57
N SER A 71 10.90 -13.08 2.36
CA SER A 71 11.49 -12.36 1.22
C SER A 71 10.66 -11.14 0.82
N PHE A 72 9.33 -11.27 0.80
CA PHE A 72 8.40 -10.16 0.64
C PHE A 72 8.61 -9.10 1.73
N GLY A 73 8.62 -9.52 3.00
CA GLY A 73 8.80 -8.62 4.14
C GLY A 73 10.12 -7.85 4.12
N VAL A 74 11.22 -8.51 3.75
CA VAL A 74 12.54 -7.88 3.61
C VAL A 74 12.56 -6.87 2.48
N ALA A 75 12.05 -7.22 1.30
CA ALA A 75 11.98 -6.31 0.16
C ALA A 75 11.09 -5.09 0.45
N ASN A 76 9.97 -5.32 1.13
CA ASN A 76 9.06 -4.29 1.63
C ASN A 76 9.78 -3.34 2.60
N ALA A 77 10.49 -3.90 3.59
CA ALA A 77 11.24 -3.12 4.57
C ALA A 77 12.34 -2.24 3.96
N ILE A 78 13.05 -2.74 2.94
CA ILE A 78 14.08 -1.98 2.20
C ILE A 78 13.44 -0.85 1.39
N SER A 79 12.22 -1.05 0.89
CA SER A 79 11.53 -0.09 0.02
C SER A 79 10.86 1.05 0.78
N LEU A 80 10.52 0.85 2.05
CA LEU A 80 9.97 1.89 2.92
C LEU A 80 10.81 3.18 2.96
N PRO A 81 12.12 3.17 3.31
CA PRO A 81 12.93 4.39 3.35
C PRO A 81 13.11 5.04 1.97
N LEU A 82 13.05 4.26 0.90
CA LEU A 82 13.14 4.76 -0.47
C LEU A 82 11.91 5.58 -0.88
N THR A 83 10.77 5.39 -0.21
CA THR A 83 9.51 6.08 -0.51
C THR A 83 9.68 7.59 -0.54
N GLY A 84 10.37 8.19 0.44
CA GLY A 84 10.53 9.64 0.50
C GLY A 84 11.26 10.21 -0.72
N TRP A 85 12.37 9.59 -1.11
CA TRP A 85 13.15 9.97 -2.29
C TRP A 85 12.37 9.74 -3.59
N LEU A 86 11.70 8.59 -3.73
CA LEU A 86 10.88 8.27 -4.90
C LEU A 86 9.71 9.26 -5.04
N THR A 87 9.09 9.64 -3.93
CA THR A 87 7.98 10.60 -3.92
C THR A 87 8.42 11.97 -4.40
N GLN A 88 9.59 12.44 -3.96
CA GLN A 88 10.16 13.72 -4.42
C GLN A 88 10.49 13.69 -5.91
N ARG A 89 10.93 12.54 -6.45
CA ARG A 89 11.35 12.40 -7.85
C ARG A 89 10.18 12.21 -8.83
N TYR A 90 9.22 11.35 -8.50
CA TYR A 90 8.14 10.93 -9.41
C TYR A 90 6.78 11.55 -9.10
N GLY A 91 6.62 12.14 -7.91
CA GLY A 91 5.36 12.64 -7.40
C GLY A 91 4.53 11.53 -6.75
N GLN A 92 3.75 11.93 -5.74
CA GLN A 92 3.06 11.03 -4.83
C GLN A 92 1.98 10.18 -5.50
N VAL A 93 1.10 10.81 -6.29
CA VAL A 93 -0.01 10.12 -6.97
C VAL A 93 0.51 9.13 -8.03
N ARG A 94 1.46 9.57 -8.86
CA ARG A 94 2.04 8.72 -9.93
C ARG A 94 2.76 7.51 -9.35
N LEU A 95 3.55 7.72 -8.30
CA LEU A 95 4.24 6.64 -7.62
C LEU A 95 3.25 5.64 -6.99
N PHE A 96 2.21 6.13 -6.32
CA PHE A 96 1.18 5.27 -5.73
C PHE A 96 0.46 4.45 -6.78
N THR A 97 -0.02 5.07 -7.86
CA THR A 97 -0.70 4.36 -8.95
C THR A 97 0.23 3.33 -9.62
N ALA A 98 1.49 3.68 -9.85
CA ALA A 98 2.48 2.75 -10.40
C ALA A 98 2.73 1.56 -9.46
N SER A 99 2.88 1.81 -8.16
CA SER A 99 3.02 0.76 -7.14
C SER A 99 1.82 -0.18 -7.12
N VAL A 100 0.59 0.33 -7.17
CA VAL A 100 -0.62 -0.51 -7.22
C VAL A 100 -0.64 -1.39 -8.48
N VAL A 101 -0.39 -0.81 -9.65
CA VAL A 101 -0.39 -1.57 -10.91
C VAL A 101 0.71 -2.65 -10.90
N LEU A 102 1.91 -2.29 -10.47
CA LEU A 102 3.02 -3.24 -10.37
C LEU A 102 2.75 -4.32 -9.32
N PHE A 103 2.08 -3.98 -8.22
CA PHE A 103 1.69 -4.93 -7.19
C PHE A 103 0.74 -5.99 -7.76
N VAL A 104 -0.28 -5.58 -8.51
CA VAL A 104 -1.23 -6.50 -9.15
C VAL A 104 -0.53 -7.40 -10.17
N LEU A 105 0.35 -6.84 -11.00
CA LEU A 105 1.13 -7.62 -11.96
C LEU A 105 2.06 -8.63 -11.27
N ALA A 106 2.74 -8.21 -10.21
CA ALA A 106 3.61 -9.08 -9.42
C ALA A 106 2.82 -10.20 -8.73
N SER A 107 1.64 -9.87 -8.18
CA SER A 107 0.72 -10.84 -7.58
C SER A 107 0.33 -11.90 -8.60
N PHE A 108 -0.11 -11.48 -9.79
CA PHE A 108 -0.47 -12.40 -10.87
C PHE A 108 0.71 -13.32 -11.26
N LEU A 109 1.94 -12.80 -11.31
CA LEU A 109 3.12 -13.62 -11.58
C LEU A 109 3.40 -14.64 -10.48
N CYS A 110 3.15 -14.31 -9.21
CA CYS A 110 3.27 -15.25 -8.10
C CYS A 110 2.29 -16.43 -8.26
N GLY A 111 1.06 -16.19 -8.71
CA GLY A 111 0.09 -17.26 -9.01
C GLY A 111 0.51 -18.16 -10.18
N LEU A 112 1.40 -17.69 -11.07
CA LEU A 112 1.93 -18.47 -12.19
C LEU A 112 3.29 -19.12 -11.89
N ALA A 113 3.78 -19.03 -10.65
CA ALA A 113 5.12 -19.49 -10.31
C ALA A 113 5.27 -21.02 -10.43
N PRO A 114 6.19 -21.53 -11.28
CA PRO A 114 6.35 -22.97 -11.49
C PRO A 114 7.22 -23.65 -10.42
N SER A 115 7.91 -22.87 -9.57
CA SER A 115 8.74 -23.40 -8.49
C SER A 115 8.87 -22.38 -7.35
N LEU A 116 9.29 -22.86 -6.17
CA LEU A 116 9.52 -21.99 -5.00
C LEU A 116 10.52 -20.87 -5.30
N GLY A 117 11.57 -21.14 -6.07
CA GLY A 117 12.57 -20.13 -6.43
C GLY A 117 11.97 -18.97 -7.24
N TRP A 118 11.12 -19.29 -8.23
CA TRP A 118 10.40 -18.27 -8.99
C TRP A 118 9.40 -17.51 -8.13
N LEU A 119 8.68 -18.22 -7.25
CA LEU A 119 7.73 -17.61 -6.32
C LEU A 119 8.42 -16.60 -5.40
N ILE A 120 9.60 -16.93 -4.87
CA ILE A 120 10.41 -16.02 -4.04
C ILE A 120 10.82 -14.79 -4.85
N VAL A 121 11.28 -14.94 -6.10
CA VAL A 121 11.66 -13.80 -6.95
C VAL A 121 10.47 -12.86 -7.18
N PHE A 122 9.30 -13.40 -7.50
CA PHE A 122 8.08 -12.60 -7.69
C PHE A 122 7.62 -11.95 -6.38
N ARG A 123 7.74 -12.64 -5.24
CA ARG A 123 7.46 -12.07 -3.91
C ARG A 123 8.41 -10.94 -3.53
N VAL A 124 9.69 -11.03 -3.86
CA VAL A 124 10.66 -9.93 -3.67
C VAL A 124 10.24 -8.72 -4.51
N LEU A 125 9.87 -8.93 -5.78
CA LEU A 125 9.38 -7.86 -6.65
C LEU A 125 8.10 -7.23 -6.09
N GLN A 126 7.14 -8.05 -5.66
CA GLN A 126 5.88 -7.62 -5.07
C GLN A 126 6.10 -6.83 -3.78
N GLY A 127 7.00 -7.29 -2.90
CA GLY A 127 7.38 -6.60 -1.68
C GLY A 127 8.06 -5.25 -1.95
N ALA A 128 8.92 -5.19 -2.98
CA ALA A 128 9.59 -3.95 -3.36
C ALA A 128 8.59 -2.85 -3.79
N VAL A 129 7.54 -3.22 -4.51
CA VAL A 129 6.51 -2.27 -4.98
C VAL A 129 5.44 -1.99 -3.92
N ALA A 130 5.26 -2.90 -2.95
CA ALA A 130 4.39 -2.76 -1.79
C ALA A 130 4.85 -1.68 -0.80
N GLY A 131 6.16 -1.56 -0.57
CA GLY A 131 6.75 -0.64 0.42
C GLY A 131 6.18 0.77 0.38
N PRO A 132 6.14 1.43 -0.79
CA PRO A 132 5.60 2.76 -0.89
C PRO A 132 4.08 2.86 -0.65
N MET A 133 3.29 1.79 -0.82
CA MET A 133 1.82 1.88 -0.88
C MET A 133 1.20 2.41 0.41
N ILE A 134 1.60 1.87 1.57
CA ILE A 134 1.09 2.28 2.88
C ILE A 134 1.44 3.74 3.22
N PRO A 135 2.71 4.16 3.24
CA PRO A 135 3.07 5.54 3.57
C PRO A 135 2.53 6.55 2.55
N LEU A 136 2.49 6.21 1.25
CA LEU A 136 1.88 7.06 0.23
C LEU A 136 0.38 7.21 0.45
N SER A 137 -0.32 6.12 0.77
CA SER A 137 -1.75 6.13 1.09
C SER A 137 -2.04 7.07 2.25
N GLN A 138 -1.32 6.93 3.36
CA GLN A 138 -1.49 7.80 4.53
C GLN A 138 -1.21 9.27 4.19
N SER A 139 -0.11 9.55 3.49
CA SER A 139 0.25 10.91 3.14
C SER A 139 -0.73 11.53 2.12
N LEU A 140 -1.26 10.75 1.15
CA LEU A 140 -2.24 11.22 0.18
C LEU A 140 -3.56 11.55 0.88
N LEU A 141 -3.97 10.69 1.81
CA LEU A 141 -5.16 10.88 2.62
C LEU A 141 -5.05 12.16 3.47
N LEU A 142 -3.93 12.33 4.17
CA LEU A 142 -3.65 13.54 4.96
C LEU A 142 -3.60 14.81 4.12
N SER A 143 -3.08 14.74 2.88
CA SER A 143 -3.03 15.88 1.96
C SER A 143 -4.39 16.23 1.35
N SER A 144 -5.31 15.27 1.31
CA SER A 144 -6.63 15.43 0.68
C SER A 144 -7.70 15.94 1.65
N TYR A 145 -7.53 15.71 2.97
CA TYR A 145 -8.50 16.12 3.98
C TYR A 145 -8.10 17.43 4.69
N PRO A 146 -9.08 18.25 5.11
CA PRO A 146 -8.85 19.34 6.07
C PRO A 146 -8.24 18.78 7.37
N LYS A 147 -7.35 19.55 8.02
CA LYS A 147 -6.62 19.11 9.22
C LYS A 147 -7.52 18.61 10.33
N GLU A 148 -8.73 19.16 10.44
CA GLU A 148 -9.74 18.84 11.44
C GLU A 148 -10.40 17.47 11.20
N LYS A 149 -10.45 17.01 9.94
CA LYS A 149 -11.06 15.72 9.54
C LYS A 149 -10.05 14.64 9.20
N ALA A 150 -8.77 15.00 9.10
CA ALA A 150 -7.68 14.09 8.78
C ALA A 150 -7.59 12.90 9.75
N GLY A 151 -7.84 13.12 11.05
CA GLY A 151 -7.88 12.05 12.05
C GLY A 151 -8.99 11.03 11.79
N THR A 152 -10.19 11.48 11.43
CA THR A 152 -11.30 10.59 11.06
C THR A 152 -11.00 9.80 9.79
N ALA A 153 -10.37 10.42 8.79
CA ALA A 153 -9.97 9.74 7.57
C ALA A 153 -8.96 8.62 7.85
N LEU A 154 -7.93 8.91 8.66
CA LEU A 154 -6.95 7.91 9.08
C LEU A 154 -7.59 6.79 9.93
N ALA A 155 -8.56 7.11 10.77
CA ALA A 155 -9.30 6.10 11.54
C ALA A 155 -10.07 5.14 10.61
N MET A 156 -10.78 5.68 9.60
CA MET A 156 -11.47 4.86 8.61
C MET A 156 -10.51 3.97 7.81
N TRP A 157 -9.38 4.54 7.38
CA TRP A 157 -8.30 3.80 6.72
C TRP A 157 -7.74 2.68 7.62
N ALA A 158 -7.54 2.95 8.91
CA ALA A 158 -7.02 1.98 9.87
C ALA A 158 -8.00 0.83 10.13
N ILE A 159 -9.31 1.11 10.18
CA ILE A 159 -10.35 0.07 10.29
C ILE A 159 -10.22 -0.89 9.10
N THR A 160 -10.10 -0.36 7.88
CA THR A 160 -9.92 -1.18 6.68
C THR A 160 -8.66 -2.04 6.76
N ALA A 161 -7.53 -1.48 7.23
CA ALA A 161 -6.29 -2.24 7.41
C ALA A 161 -6.41 -3.33 8.50
N LEU A 162 -7.22 -3.11 9.54
CA LEU A 162 -7.46 -4.07 10.63
C LEU A 162 -8.41 -5.21 10.26
N VAL A 163 -9.31 -4.98 9.31
CA VAL A 163 -10.23 -6.03 8.83
C VAL A 163 -9.50 -7.07 7.98
N ALA A 164 -8.47 -6.67 7.23
CA ALA A 164 -7.75 -7.56 6.32
C ALA A 164 -7.15 -8.82 7.02
N PRO A 165 -6.47 -8.74 8.17
CA PRO A 165 -5.97 -9.93 8.88
C PRO A 165 -7.04 -10.86 9.44
N VAL A 166 -8.28 -10.39 9.61
CA VAL A 166 -9.41 -11.22 10.05
C VAL A 166 -10.00 -11.97 8.86
N VAL A 167 -10.16 -11.26 7.74
CA VAL A 167 -10.71 -11.80 6.49
C VAL A 167 -9.70 -12.75 5.81
N GLY A 168 -8.40 -12.47 5.93
CA GLY A 168 -7.33 -13.21 5.27
C GLY A 168 -7.35 -14.71 5.56
N PRO A 169 -7.33 -15.17 6.82
CA PRO A 169 -7.38 -16.60 7.12
C PRO A 169 -8.66 -17.29 6.66
N LEU A 170 -9.79 -16.59 6.74
CA LEU A 170 -11.10 -17.13 6.33
C LEU A 170 -11.14 -17.37 4.82
N LEU A 171 -10.78 -16.35 4.03
CA LEU A 171 -10.76 -16.47 2.57
C LEU A 171 -9.61 -17.36 2.10
N GLY A 172 -8.44 -17.22 2.72
CA GLY A 172 -7.24 -17.97 2.36
C GLY A 172 -7.37 -19.47 2.59
N GLY A 173 -7.88 -19.87 3.76
CA GLY A 173 -8.18 -21.26 4.03
C GLY A 173 -9.23 -21.80 3.05
N TRP A 174 -10.34 -21.08 2.86
CA TRP A 174 -11.39 -21.53 1.95
C TRP A 174 -10.91 -21.69 0.50
N ILE A 175 -10.17 -20.71 -0.05
CA ILE A 175 -9.61 -20.77 -1.42
C ILE A 175 -8.61 -21.93 -1.55
N THR A 176 -7.73 -22.09 -0.55
CA THR A 176 -6.69 -23.11 -0.57
C THR A 176 -7.28 -24.52 -0.46
N ASP A 177 -8.28 -24.70 0.40
CA ASP A 177 -8.90 -26.00 0.67
C ASP A 177 -9.86 -26.44 -0.45
N ASN A 178 -10.52 -25.49 -1.15
CA ASN A 178 -11.58 -25.81 -2.12
C ASN A 178 -11.21 -25.57 -3.60
N ILE A 179 -10.20 -24.75 -3.88
CA ILE A 179 -9.81 -24.40 -5.26
C ILE A 179 -8.36 -24.80 -5.51
N SER A 180 -7.42 -23.92 -5.15
CA SER A 180 -5.97 -24.15 -5.18
C SER A 180 -5.27 -22.89 -4.68
N TRP A 181 -4.10 -23.03 -4.03
CA TRP A 181 -3.34 -21.90 -3.49
C TRP A 181 -2.97 -20.81 -4.52
N PRO A 182 -2.76 -21.06 -5.83
CA PRO A 182 -2.40 -19.97 -6.75
C PRO A 182 -3.44 -18.85 -6.85
N TRP A 183 -4.71 -19.14 -6.56
CA TRP A 183 -5.81 -18.16 -6.61
C TRP A 183 -5.83 -17.18 -5.45
N ILE A 184 -4.93 -17.32 -4.49
CA ILE A 184 -4.81 -16.37 -3.38
C ILE A 184 -4.14 -15.05 -3.78
N PHE A 185 -3.48 -15.05 -4.94
CA PHE A 185 -2.71 -13.95 -5.49
C PHE A 185 -3.53 -13.11 -6.47
#